data_AF-A0A535VHT2-F1
#
_entry.id   AF-A0A535VHT2-F1
#
_cell.length_a   1.000
_cell.length_b   1.000
_cell.length_c   1.000
_cell.angle_alpha   90.00
_cell.angle_beta   90.00
_cell.angle_gamma   90.00
#
_symmetry.space_group_name_H-M   'P 1'
#
loop_
_entity.id
_entity.type
_entity.pdbx_description
1 polymer ?
#
loop_
_entity_poly.entity_id
_entity_poly.type
_entity_poly.pdbx_seq_one_letter_code
_entity_poly.pdbx_strand_id
1 'polypeptide(L)' 'MSQATLAKKAGVSVGWIGRVERGIHLPNIKLLIKIAKAHQVRLKDLIPREL' A
#
# COMPACT_ATOMS: atom_id res chain seq x y z
N MET A 1 2.27 -11.88 0.49
CA MET A 1 1.40 -11.88 -0.71
C MET A 1 2.19 -11.32 -1.89
N SER A 2 1.87 -11.66 -3.13
CA SER A 2 2.54 -11.04 -4.29
C SER A 2 1.99 -9.64 -4.58
N GLN A 3 2.76 -8.82 -5.32
CA GLN A 3 2.30 -7.50 -5.78
C GLN A 3 1.01 -7.60 -6.59
N ALA A 4 0.85 -8.65 -7.41
CA ALA A 4 -0.37 -8.90 -8.18
C ALA A 4 -1.59 -9.13 -7.28
N THR A 5 -1.43 -9.92 -6.22
CA THR A 5 -2.50 -10.14 -5.23
C THR A 5 -2.84 -8.86 -4.48
N LEU A 6 -1.84 -8.08 -4.06
CA LEU A 6 -2.06 -6.81 -3.38
C LEU A 6 -2.77 -5.80 -4.28
N ALA A 7 -2.31 -5.66 -5.52
CA ALA A 7 -2.89 -4.77 -6.52
C ALA A 7 -4.38 -5.06 -6.75
N LYS A 8 -4.73 -6.35 -6.90
CA LYS A 8 -6.13 -6.79 -7.01
C LYS A 8 -6.95 -6.41 -5.78
N LYS A 9 -6.44 -6.67 -4.57
CA LYS A 9 -7.15 -6.35 -3.32
C LYS A 9 -7.29 -4.84 -3.07
N ALA A 10 -6.27 -4.06 -3.42
CA ALA A 10 -6.24 -2.61 -3.21
C ALA A 10 -6.86 -1.81 -4.36
N GLY A 11 -7.27 -2.46 -5.46
CA GLY A 11 -7.86 -1.80 -6.63
C GLY A 11 -6.90 -0.83 -7.31
N VAL A 12 -5.66 -1.26 -7.52
CA VAL A 12 -4.57 -0.51 -8.20
C VAL A 12 -3.86 -1.41 -9.20
N SER A 13 -3.00 -0.85 -10.04
CA SER A 13 -2.17 -1.66 -10.94
C SER A 13 -0.94 -2.25 -10.23
N VAL A 14 -0.46 -3.39 -10.73
CA VAL A 14 0.76 -4.05 -10.20
C VAL A 14 1.97 -3.12 -10.28
N GLY A 15 2.13 -2.41 -11.41
CA GLY A 15 3.21 -1.44 -11.58
C GLY A 15 3.10 -0.22 -10.65
N TRP A 16 1.91 0.11 -10.17
CA TRP A 16 1.75 1.15 -9.14
C TRP A 16 2.28 0.66 -7.78
N ILE A 17 1.99 -0.58 -7.38
CA ILE A 17 2.57 -1.20 -6.17
C ILE A 17 4.11 -1.18 -6.25
N GLY A 18 4.67 -1.63 -7.37
CA GLY A 18 6.13 -1.65 -7.53
C GLY A 18 6.78 -0.25 -7.48
N ARG A 19 6.07 0.81 -7.90
CA ARG A 19 6.57 2.20 -7.75
C ARG A 19 6.54 2.67 -6.30
N VAL A 20 5.54 2.26 -5.52
CA VAL A 20 5.43 2.60 -4.10
C VAL A 20 6.50 1.90 -3.28
N GLU A 21 6.70 0.60 -3.49
CA GLU A 21 7.71 -0.18 -2.78
C GLU A 21 9.14 0.31 -3.04
N ARG A 22 9.39 0.88 -4.23
CA ARG A 22 10.67 1.52 -4.59
C ARG A 22 10.78 2.98 -4.14
N GLY A 23 9.78 3.53 -3.44
CA GLY A 23 9.79 4.93 -2.99
C GLY A 23 9.62 5.97 -4.09
N ILE A 24 9.30 5.57 -5.33
CA ILE A 24 9.09 6.49 -6.46
C ILE A 24 7.77 7.25 -6.27
N HIS A 25 6.75 6.59 -5.72
CA HIS A 25 5.43 7.18 -5.49
C HIS A 25 5.04 7.03 -4.02
N LEU A 26 4.74 8.14 -3.36
CA LEU A 26 4.11 8.13 -2.04
C LEU A 26 2.59 7.93 -2.18
N PRO A 27 2.00 6.93 -1.50
CA PRO A 27 0.57 6.78 -1.46
C PRO A 27 -0.10 7.91 -0.66
N ASN A 28 -1.23 8.39 -1.15
CA ASN A 28 -2.10 9.25 -0.35
C ASN A 28 -2.86 8.44 0.71
N ILE A 29 -3.50 9.13 1.65
CA ILE A 29 -4.21 8.52 2.79
C ILE A 29 -5.29 7.52 2.37
N LYS A 30 -6.05 7.81 1.29
CA LYS A 30 -7.10 6.91 0.78
C LYS A 30 -6.48 5.59 0.33
N LEU A 31 -5.27 5.64 -0.24
CA LEU A 31 -4.58 4.48 -0.76
C LEU A 31 -3.90 3.66 0.33
N LEU A 32 -3.32 4.33 1.33
CA LEU A 32 -2.85 3.69 2.57
C LEU A 32 -3.98 2.91 3.24
N ILE A 33 -5.21 3.46 3.31
CA ILE A 33 -6.38 2.76 3.85
C ILE A 33 -6.69 1.49 3.04
N LYS A 34 -6.64 1.54 1.70
CA LYS A 34 -6.88 0.36 0.85
C LYS A 34 -5.81 -0.72 1.07
N ILE A 35 -4.54 -0.33 1.16
CA ILE A 35 -3.42 -1.24 1.43
C ILE A 35 -3.56 -1.87 2.81
N ALA A 36 -3.86 -1.06 3.84
CA ALA A 36 -4.07 -1.55 5.21
C ALA A 36 -5.20 -2.59 5.27
N LYS A 37 -6.34 -2.32 4.61
CA LYS A 37 -7.44 -3.29 4.49
C LYS A 37 -7.03 -4.57 3.76
N ALA A 38 -6.28 -4.47 2.66
CA ALA A 38 -5.82 -5.63 1.89
C ALA A 38 -4.87 -6.54 2.70
N HIS A 39 -4.08 -5.94 3.60
CA HIS A 39 -3.15 -6.61 4.52
C HIS A 39 -3.76 -6.99 5.87
N GLN A 40 -4.99 -6.57 6.16
CA GLN A 40 -5.63 -6.77 7.47
C GLN A 40 -4.81 -6.18 8.64
N VAL A 41 -4.14 -5.06 8.39
CA VAL A 41 -3.41 -4.29 9.40
C VAL A 41 -4.10 -2.95 9.64
N ARG A 42 -3.72 -2.23 10.69
CA ARG A 42 -4.25 -0.88 10.95
C ARG A 42 -3.44 0.12 10.13
N LEU A 43 -4.07 1.24 9.79
CA LEU A 43 -3.41 2.32 9.05
C LEU A 43 -2.12 2.81 9.73
N LYS A 44 -2.14 2.92 11.07
CA LYS A 44 -0.95 3.30 11.86
C LYS A 44 0.20 2.32 11.78
N ASP A 45 -0.05 1.07 11.36
CA ASP A 45 0.99 0.07 11.18
C ASP A 45 1.75 0.29 9.85
N LEU A 46 1.26 1.17 8.95
CA LEU A 46 1.91 1.57 7.69
C LEU A 46 2.64 2.92 7.78
N ILE A 47 2.52 3.63 8.91
CA ILE A 47 3.14 4.93 9.12
C ILE A 47 4.36 4.70 10.02
N PRO A 48 5.58 5.09 9.61
CA PRO A 48 6.77 4.99 10.46
C PRO A 48 6.55 5.71 11.80
N ARG A 49 7.06 5.14 12.89
CA ARG A 49 6.91 5.73 14.24
C ARG A 49 7.89 6.86 14.54
N GLU A 50 8.78 7.20 13.61
CA GLU A 50 9.85 8.18 13.83
C GLU A 50 9.56 9.57 13.25
N LEU A 51 8.32 10.07 13.35
CA LEU A 51 7.99 11.49 13.17
C LEU A 51 7.28 12.05 14.40
#